data_AF-A0A7S1CZU0-F1
#
_entry.id   AF-A0A7S1CZU0-F1
#
_cell.length_a   1.000
_cell.length_b   1.000
_cell.length_c   1.000
_cell.angle_alpha   90.00
_cell.angle_beta   90.00
_cell.angle_gamma   90.00
#
_symmetry.space_group_name_H-M   'P 1'
#
loop_
_entity.id
_entity.type
_entity.pdbx_description
1 polymer ?
#
loop_
_entity_poly.entity_id
_entity_poly.type
_entity_poly.pdbx_seq_one_letter_code
_entity_poly.pdbx_strand_id
1 'polypeptide(L)'
;CTYEDTIFPESFRGKQRLLEHLTLCADAFPPTFRFVVDDVSDGGEVLGVRWHVEDKQEPLPFTRGCSFYKLDKDTGLICEGFDEMEPAVYKLGPLSLFARSMKARLTAEPKRWIPTAV
;
A
#
# COMPACT_ATOMS: atom_id res chain seq x y z
N CYS A 1 -20.14 -3.56 6.53
CA CYS A 1 -19.12 -3.28 5.49
C CYS A 1 -18.44 -1.96 5.83
N THR A 2 -17.17 -2.03 6.21
CA THR A 2 -16.30 -0.87 6.45
C THR A 2 -15.14 -0.96 5.48
N TYR A 3 -14.77 0.15 4.86
CA TYR A 3 -13.64 0.22 3.94
C TYR A 3 -12.72 1.35 4.38
N GLU A 4 -11.47 1.03 4.62
CA GLU A 4 -10.44 2.00 4.96
C GLU A 4 -9.47 2.11 3.80
N ASP A 5 -9.24 3.33 3.34
CA ASP A 5 -8.24 3.62 2.33
C ASP A 5 -7.32 4.67 2.96
N THR A 6 -6.03 4.33 3.04
CA THR A 6 -5.01 5.14 3.71
C THR A 6 -4.81 6.52 3.09
N ILE A 7 -5.32 6.77 1.89
CA ILE A 7 -5.30 8.08 1.22
C ILE A 7 -6.35 9.02 1.84
N PHE A 8 -7.46 8.47 2.35
CA PHE A 8 -8.57 9.25 2.87
C PHE A 8 -8.56 9.28 4.40
N PRO A 9 -8.89 10.44 5.02
CA PRO A 9 -8.85 10.58 6.47
C PRO A 9 -9.97 9.81 7.20
N GLU A 10 -11.05 9.46 6.51
CA GLU A 10 -12.20 8.75 7.07
C GLU A 10 -12.47 7.47 6.29
N SER A 11 -12.79 6.39 7.02
CA SER A 11 -13.24 5.13 6.43
C SER A 11 -14.66 5.25 5.88
N PHE A 12 -14.90 4.61 4.74
CA PHE A 12 -16.23 4.49 4.15
C PHE A 12 -17.04 3.44 4.91
N ARG A 13 -18.16 3.86 5.49
CA ARG A 13 -19.05 2.98 6.26
C ARG A 13 -20.34 2.72 5.50
N GLY A 14 -20.64 1.45 5.26
CA GLY A 14 -21.82 0.99 4.56
C GLY A 14 -21.62 0.84 3.05
N LYS A 15 -22.35 -0.12 2.47
CA LYS A 15 -22.25 -0.47 1.04
C LYS A 15 -22.56 0.71 0.11
N GLN A 16 -23.53 1.54 0.47
CA GLN A 16 -23.97 2.65 -0.35
C GLN A 16 -22.88 3.73 -0.50
N ARG A 17 -22.27 4.17 0.60
CA ARG A 17 -21.19 5.17 0.54
C ARG A 17 -19.96 4.66 -0.20
N LEU A 18 -19.60 3.39 0.00
CA LEU A 18 -18.50 2.78 -0.74
C LEU A 18 -18.81 2.75 -2.25
N LEU A 19 -20.03 2.34 -2.62
CA LEU A 19 -20.46 2.31 -4.02
C LEU A 19 -20.44 3.70 -4.67
N GLU A 20 -20.96 4.71 -3.98
CA GLU A 20 -20.94 6.10 -4.45
C GLU A 20 -19.51 6.59 -4.69
N HIS A 21 -18.58 6.29 -3.77
CA HIS A 21 -17.17 6.63 -3.93
C HIS A 21 -16.52 5.90 -5.12
N LEU A 22 -16.66 4.58 -5.20
CA LEU A 22 -16.09 3.78 -6.29
C LEU A 22 -16.65 4.19 -7.66
N THR A 23 -17.93 4.57 -7.72
CA THR A 23 -18.56 5.07 -8.95
C THR A 23 -17.99 6.42 -9.35
N LEU A 24 -17.83 7.34 -8.40
CA LEU A 24 -17.18 8.64 -8.65
C LEU A 24 -15.74 8.48 -9.15
N CYS A 25 -14.98 7.54 -8.58
CA CYS A 25 -13.66 7.19 -9.08
C CYS A 25 -13.72 6.65 -10.52
N ALA A 26 -14.59 5.68 -10.78
CA ALA A 26 -14.75 5.08 -12.12
C ALA A 26 -15.14 6.13 -13.18
N ASP A 27 -16.03 7.07 -12.85
CA ASP A 27 -16.47 8.14 -13.74
C ASP A 27 -15.37 9.19 -14.01
N ALA A 28 -14.43 9.36 -13.09
CA ALA A 28 -13.31 10.28 -13.22
C ALA A 28 -12.17 9.73 -14.09
N PHE A 29 -12.06 8.40 -14.22
CA PHE A 29 -10.99 7.76 -14.98
C PHE A 29 -11.36 7.52 -16.46
N PRO A 30 -10.38 7.53 -17.38
CA PRO A 30 -10.62 7.17 -18.78
C PRO A 30 -11.21 5.75 -18.92
N PRO A 31 -12.04 5.47 -19.95
CA PRO A 31 -12.60 4.13 -20.18
C PRO A 31 -11.55 3.03 -20.42
N THR A 32 -10.31 3.40 -20.73
CA THR A 32 -9.16 2.52 -20.95
C THR A 32 -8.45 2.12 -19.66
N PHE A 33 -8.80 2.75 -18.53
CA PHE A 33 -8.22 2.50 -17.22
C PHE A 33 -8.70 1.16 -16.66
N ARG A 34 -7.78 0.38 -16.09
CA ARG A 34 -8.07 -0.94 -15.51
C ARG A 34 -7.35 -1.09 -14.18
N PHE A 35 -8.07 -1.61 -13.18
CA PHE A 35 -7.47 -2.22 -12.00
C PHE A 35 -7.19 -3.69 -12.32
N VAL A 36 -5.93 -4.08 -12.24
CA VAL A 36 -5.47 -5.44 -12.55
C VAL A 36 -5.02 -6.11 -11.25
N VAL A 37 -5.62 -7.26 -10.96
CA VAL A 37 -5.21 -8.09 -9.83
C VAL A 37 -3.98 -8.88 -10.24
N ASP A 38 -2.89 -8.67 -9.51
CA ASP A 38 -1.62 -9.36 -9.72
C ASP A 38 -1.62 -10.73 -9.03
N ASP A 39 -1.94 -10.75 -7.73
CA ASP A 39 -1.92 -11.95 -6.91
C ASP A 39 -2.97 -11.88 -5.82
N VAL A 40 -3.40 -13.06 -5.38
CA VAL A 40 -4.29 -13.25 -4.24
C VAL A 40 -3.65 -14.24 -3.28
N SER A 41 -3.53 -13.85 -2.01
CA SER A 41 -3.17 -14.70 -0.89
C SER A 41 -4.43 -15.03 -0.09
N ASP A 42 -4.78 -16.30 -0.03
CA ASP A 42 -5.96 -16.78 0.68
C ASP A 42 -5.59 -17.22 2.12
N GLY A 43 -6.16 -16.53 3.10
CA GLY A 43 -6.08 -16.86 4.54
C GLY A 43 -7.39 -17.37 5.12
N GLY A 44 -8.32 -17.83 4.27
CA GLY A 44 -9.67 -18.26 4.62
C GLY A 44 -10.62 -17.08 4.78
N GLU A 45 -10.65 -16.50 5.98
CA GLU A 45 -11.53 -15.36 6.27
C GLU A 45 -10.90 -14.00 5.96
N VAL A 46 -9.59 -14.00 5.69
CA VAL A 46 -8.83 -12.81 5.35
C VAL A 46 -8.08 -13.07 4.06
N LEU A 47 -8.21 -12.15 3.12
CA LEU A 47 -7.55 -12.20 1.81
C LEU A 47 -6.57 -11.03 1.71
N GLY A 48 -5.39 -11.31 1.15
CA GLY A 48 -4.48 -10.27 0.68
C GLY A 48 -4.48 -10.22 -0.83
N VAL A 49 -4.63 -9.04 -1.42
CA VAL A 49 -4.67 -8.85 -2.87
C VAL A 49 -3.60 -7.84 -3.24
N ARG A 50 -2.74 -8.18 -4.21
CA ARG A 50 -1.86 -7.23 -4.86
C ARG A 50 -2.49 -6.80 -6.18
N TRP A 51 -2.36 -5.52 -6.49
CA TRP A 51 -2.90 -4.98 -7.73
C TRP A 51 -2.03 -3.85 -8.24
N HIS A 52 -2.21 -3.57 -9.51
CA HIS A 52 -1.72 -2.35 -10.15
C HIS A 52 -2.79 -1.80 -11.07
N VAL A 53 -2.53 -0.60 -11.57
CA VAL A 53 -3.41 0.07 -12.50
C VAL A 53 -2.72 0.18 -13.85
N GLU A 54 -3.49 -0.06 -14.90
CA GLU A 54 -3.05 0.09 -16.29
C GLU A 54 -3.91 1.11 -17.03
N ASP A 55 -3.30 1.79 -18.00
CA ASP A 55 -4.01 2.50 -19.08
C ASP A 55 -3.59 1.90 -20.42
N LYS A 56 -4.56 1.48 -21.24
CA LYS A 56 -4.30 0.86 -22.55
C LYS A 56 -3.35 -0.34 -22.48
N GLN A 57 -3.48 -1.18 -21.44
CA GLN A 57 -2.65 -2.37 -21.18
C GLN A 57 -1.20 -2.06 -20.81
N GLU A 58 -0.90 -0.81 -20.45
CA GLU A 58 0.42 -0.41 -19.96
C GLU A 58 0.31 -0.02 -18.48
N PRO A 59 1.13 -0.62 -17.58
CA PRO A 59 1.15 -0.28 -16.17
C PRO A 59 1.51 1.18 -15.92
N LEU A 60 0.71 1.86 -15.09
CA LEU A 60 0.98 3.23 -14.69
C LEU A 60 2.00 3.26 -13.54
N PRO A 61 3.05 4.11 -13.61
CA PRO A 61 4.02 4.23 -12.54
C PRO A 61 3.36 4.79 -11.28
N PHE A 62 3.79 4.31 -10.09
CA PHE A 62 3.31 4.77 -8.79
C PHE A 62 1.81 4.54 -8.53
N THR A 63 1.23 3.53 -9.17
CA THR A 63 -0.19 3.16 -9.02
C THR A 63 -0.39 1.73 -8.56
N ARG A 64 0.66 1.09 -8.03
CA ARG A 64 0.56 -0.25 -7.45
C ARG A 64 0.00 -0.12 -6.04
N GLY A 65 -0.65 -1.17 -5.57
CA GLY A 65 -1.20 -1.21 -4.23
C GLY A 65 -1.39 -2.62 -3.72
N CYS A 66 -1.76 -2.70 -2.46
CA CYS A 66 -2.28 -3.91 -1.86
C CYS A 66 -3.55 -3.61 -1.08
N SER A 67 -4.42 -4.60 -1.05
CA SER A 67 -5.68 -4.56 -0.34
C SER A 67 -5.78 -5.77 0.56
N PHE A 68 -6.35 -5.58 1.73
CA PHE A 68 -6.72 -6.65 2.64
C PHE A 68 -8.22 -6.66 2.80
N TYR A 69 -8.83 -7.83 2.61
CA TYR A 69 -10.27 -8.00 2.76
C TYR A 69 -10.55 -9.03 3.84
N LYS A 70 -11.62 -8.80 4.59
CA LYS A 70 -12.18 -9.79 5.50
C LYS A 70 -13.54 -10.21 4.99
N LEU A 71 -13.79 -11.51 5.03
CA LEU A 71 -15.03 -12.13 4.61
C LEU A 71 -15.92 -12.42 5.82
N ASP A 72 -17.21 -12.26 5.64
CA ASP A 72 -18.23 -12.78 6.53
C ASP A 72 -18.36 -14.30 6.31
N LYS A 73 -18.27 -15.10 7.39
CA LYS A 73 -18.19 -16.57 7.28
C LYS A 73 -19.47 -17.20 6.73
N ASP A 74 -20.62 -16.60 7.06
CA ASP A 74 -21.92 -17.18 6.75
C ASP A 74 -22.33 -16.84 5.31
N THR A 75 -21.99 -15.64 4.84
CA THR A 75 -22.38 -15.14 3.51
C THR A 75 -21.27 -15.22 2.46
N GLY A 76 -20.00 -15.33 2.88
CA GLY A 76 -18.83 -15.26 1.99
C GLY A 76 -18.58 -13.87 1.40
N LEU A 77 -19.30 -12.83 1.85
CA LEU A 77 -19.18 -11.47 1.32
C LEU A 77 -18.10 -10.68 2.05
N ILE A 78 -17.50 -9.70 1.37
CA ILE A 78 -16.54 -8.78 1.99
C ILE A 78 -17.25 -7.91 3.04
N CYS A 79 -16.82 -8.03 4.29
CA CYS A 79 -17.34 -7.28 5.42
C CYS A 79 -16.40 -6.15 5.87
N GLU A 80 -15.11 -6.25 5.60
CA GLU A 80 -14.10 -5.21 5.86
C GLU A 80 -13.09 -5.16 4.70
N GLY A 81 -12.65 -3.96 4.33
CA GLY A 81 -11.60 -3.73 3.35
C GLY A 81 -10.60 -2.69 3.86
N PHE A 82 -9.32 -2.89 3.54
CA PHE A 82 -8.23 -1.98 3.87
C PHE A 82 -7.29 -1.85 2.67
N ASP A 83 -7.06 -0.63 2.19
CA ASP A 83 -6.25 -0.35 1.00
C ASP A 83 -5.02 0.52 1.31
N GLU A 84 -3.88 0.07 0.79
CA GLU A 84 -2.63 0.82 0.78
C GLU A 84 -2.11 0.95 -0.66
N MET A 85 -1.97 2.19 -1.11
CA MET A 85 -1.41 2.54 -2.43
C MET A 85 0.05 2.95 -2.28
N GLU A 86 0.86 2.70 -3.32
CA GLU A 86 2.19 3.27 -3.43
C GLU A 86 2.13 4.81 -3.28
N PRO A 87 2.92 5.42 -2.37
CA PRO A 87 2.94 6.86 -2.27
C PRO A 87 3.51 7.46 -3.56
N ALA A 88 2.78 8.42 -4.14
CA ALA A 88 3.11 9.11 -5.39
C ALA A 88 4.46 9.87 -5.37
N VAL A 89 5.13 9.93 -4.22
CA VAL A 89 6.37 10.65 -4.03
C VAL A 89 7.49 9.65 -3.79
N TYR A 90 8.54 9.73 -4.61
CA TYR A 90 9.86 9.11 -4.39
C TYR A 90 10.10 8.95 -2.88
N LYS A 91 10.02 7.72 -2.38
CA LYS A 91 10.30 7.47 -0.96
C LYS A 91 11.73 7.98 -0.73
N LEU A 92 11.87 9.11 -0.02
CA LEU A 92 13.11 9.52 0.64
C LEU A 92 13.51 8.51 1.76
N GLY A 93 12.65 7.52 2.00
CA GLY A 93 12.80 6.42 2.96
C GLY A 93 14.07 5.59 2.79
N PRO A 94 14.42 5.03 1.62
CA PRO A 94 15.63 4.24 1.44
C PRO A 94 16.91 5.06 1.70
N LEU A 95 16.93 6.33 1.26
CA LEU A 95 18.04 7.25 1.52
C LEU A 95 18.17 7.63 3.00
N SER A 96 17.05 7.88 3.68
CA SER A 96 17.05 8.23 5.10
C SER A 96 17.32 7.03 6.01
N LEU A 97 16.83 5.83 5.68
CA LEU A 97 17.17 4.57 6.33
C LEU A 97 18.64 4.21 6.08
N PHE A 98 19.15 4.39 4.86
CA PHE A 98 20.56 4.22 4.55
C PHE A 98 21.42 5.20 5.37
N ALA A 99 21.08 6.49 5.40
CA ALA A 99 21.78 7.49 6.20
C ALA A 99 21.73 7.18 7.71
N ARG A 100 20.58 6.73 8.24
CA ARG A 100 20.46 6.27 9.64
C ARG A 100 21.30 5.02 9.90
N SER A 101 21.36 4.06 8.96
CA SER A 101 22.18 2.85 9.09
C SER A 101 23.68 3.17 9.07
N MET A 102 24.10 4.11 8.21
CA MET A 102 25.48 4.61 8.14
C MET A 102 25.87 5.35 9.42
N LYS A 103 25.00 6.21 9.94
CA LYS A 103 25.20 6.90 11.21
C LYS A 103 25.29 5.92 12.38
N ALA A 104 24.38 4.93 12.43
CA ALA A 104 24.40 3.89 13.45
C ALA A 104 25.69 3.05 13.40
N ARG A 105 26.17 2.70 12.20
CA ARG A 105 27.44 1.99 12.00
C ARG A 105 28.64 2.82 12.44
N LEU A 106 28.70 4.11 12.08
CA LEU A 106 29.76 5.02 12.53
C LEU A 106 29.77 5.23 14.05
N THR A 107 28.59 5.26 14.69
CA THR A 107 28.49 5.36 16.17
C THR A 107 28.76 4.04 16.88
N ALA A 108 28.59 2.90 16.18
CA ALA A 108 28.84 1.57 16.70
C ALA A 108 30.30 1.10 16.46
N GLU A 109 31.09 1.82 15.66
CA GLU A 109 32.53 1.59 15.62
C GLU A 109 33.13 2.03 16.98
N PRO A 110 33.70 1.11 17.76
CA PRO A 110 34.40 1.49 18.98
C PRO A 110 35.55 2.42 18.56
N LYS A 111 35.71 3.54 19.28
CA LYS A 111 36.86 4.47 19.12
C LYS A 111 38.12 3.62 19.00
N ARG A 112 38.65 3.47 17.77
CA ARG A 112 39.97 2.90 17.56
C ARG A 112 40.92 3.87 18.22
N TRP A 113 41.37 3.53 19.42
CA TRP A 113 42.47 4.19 20.09
C TRP A 113 43.66 4.08 19.14
N ILE A 114 44.03 5.19 18.51
CA ILE A 114 45.29 5.24 17.77
C ILE A 114 46.35 5.22 18.87
N PRO A 115 47.19 4.17 18.99
CA PRO A 115 48.32 4.25 19.88
C PRO A 115 49.28 5.26 19.25
N THR A 116 49.40 6.44 19.84
CA THR A 116 50.59 7.27 19.65
C THR A 116 51.76 6.48 20.23
N ALA A 117 52.49 5.80 19.36
CA ALA A 117 53.76 5.20 19.69
C ALA A 117 54.76 6.33 19.98
N VAL A 118 55.25 6.33 21.23
CA VAL A 118 56.50 6.89 21.78
C VAL A 118 56.93 8.26 21.29
#